data_AF-A0A4V6P307-F1
#
_entry.id   AF-A0A4V6P307-F1
#
_cell.length_a   1.000
_cell.length_b   1.000
_cell.length_c   1.000
_cell.angle_alpha   90.00
_cell.angle_beta   90.00
_cell.angle_gamma   90.00
#
_symmetry.space_group_name_H-M   'P 1'
#
loop_
_entity.id
_entity.type
_entity.pdbx_description
1 polymer ?
#
loop_
_entity_poly.entity_id
_entity_poly.type
_entity_poly.pdbx_seq_one_letter_code
_entity_poly.pdbx_strand_id
1 'polypeptide(L)'
;MKSKKIILSLLLSGSIVGFAHAQSVDDAVIISKDENPASARIKGMGNVQTALGGDISSINGNPAGLGFYSRSDVNITFDYLQNNNKTNFLGTNSSSNKGNLGIAQAGVVFNFPSRNLGYHGWQSTSIGISYNKRQNFNNSWVYDGVNNETSFVNNLTDLMADDSDFRNDFRKSNLVEIFPTAADGYFPLAFQEGKHQVNDVLTKGNHNNTSLAFGANYNNTFYIGATLGFSFF
;
A
#
# COMPACT_ATOMS: atom_id res chain seq x y z
N MET A 1 -42.84 -0.16 -3.75
CA MET A 1 -41.64 -1.04 -3.72
C MET A 1 -40.72 -0.91 -4.94
N LYS A 2 -41.22 -0.63 -6.16
CA LYS A 2 -40.37 -0.54 -7.37
C LYS A 2 -39.40 0.66 -7.36
N SER A 3 -39.81 1.82 -6.85
CA SER A 3 -38.96 3.03 -6.77
C SER A 3 -37.75 2.88 -5.84
N LYS A 4 -37.90 2.21 -4.69
CA LYS A 4 -36.79 1.94 -3.75
C LYS A 4 -35.71 1.04 -4.35
N LYS A 5 -36.10 0.08 -5.22
CA LYS A 5 -35.15 -0.80 -5.93
C LYS A 5 -34.39 -0.05 -7.03
N ILE A 6 -35.05 0.89 -7.71
CA ILE A 6 -34.44 1.74 -8.74
C ILE A 6 -33.44 2.72 -8.12
N ILE A 7 -33.75 3.29 -6.96
CA ILE A 7 -32.83 4.19 -6.23
C ILE A 7 -31.59 3.41 -5.75
N LEU A 8 -31.77 2.19 -5.24
CA LEU A 8 -30.66 1.34 -4.81
C LEU A 8 -29.77 0.93 -5.99
N SER A 9 -30.36 0.60 -7.16
CA SER A 9 -29.57 0.29 -8.36
C SER A 9 -28.84 1.52 -8.92
N LEU A 10 -29.44 2.72 -8.83
CA LEU A 10 -28.79 3.97 -9.26
C LEU A 10 -27.60 4.35 -8.36
N LEU A 11 -27.75 4.16 -7.04
CA LEU A 11 -26.68 4.37 -6.06
C LEU A 11 -25.52 3.40 -6.27
N LEU A 12 -25.82 2.13 -6.59
CA LEU A 12 -24.80 1.11 -6.89
C LEU A 12 -24.10 1.35 -8.23
N SER A 13 -24.80 1.88 -9.24
CA SER A 13 -24.19 2.22 -10.53
C SER A 13 -23.35 3.51 -10.49
N GLY A 14 -23.71 4.46 -9.64
CA GLY A 14 -22.97 5.72 -9.47
C GLY A 14 -21.64 5.56 -8.72
N SER A 15 -21.40 4.42 -8.07
CA SER A 15 -20.18 4.17 -7.29
C SER A 15 -18.99 3.68 -8.14
N ILE A 16 -19.17 3.47 -9.46
CA ILE A 16 -18.14 2.87 -10.35
C ILE A 16 -17.50 3.94 -11.26
N VAL A 17 -17.58 5.23 -10.91
CA VAL A 17 -16.84 6.27 -11.66
C VAL A 17 -15.40 6.32 -11.14
N GLY A 18 -14.58 5.38 -11.59
CA GLY A 18 -13.14 5.37 -11.32
C GLY A 18 -12.38 6.19 -12.36
N PHE A 19 -11.55 7.13 -11.92
CA PHE A 19 -10.53 7.74 -12.78
C PHE A 19 -9.45 6.69 -13.07
N ALA A 20 -9.23 6.39 -14.34
CA ALA A 20 -8.12 5.54 -14.75
C ALA A 20 -6.82 6.36 -14.68
N HIS A 21 -5.98 6.07 -13.68
CA HIS A 21 -4.62 6.57 -13.64
C HIS A 21 -3.72 5.60 -14.41
N ALA A 22 -2.84 6.14 -15.26
CA ALA A 22 -1.80 5.32 -15.89
C ALA A 22 -0.87 4.77 -14.80
N GLN A 23 -0.65 3.46 -14.77
CA GLN A 23 0.29 2.80 -13.88
C GLN A 23 1.48 2.29 -14.69
N SER A 24 2.68 2.42 -14.13
CA SER A 24 3.87 1.82 -14.75
C SER A 24 3.95 0.33 -14.43
N VAL A 25 4.74 -0.41 -15.21
CA VAL A 25 5.03 -1.83 -14.92
C VAL A 25 5.73 -1.98 -13.56
N ASP A 26 6.56 -0.99 -13.19
CA ASP A 26 7.26 -0.98 -11.91
C ASP A 26 6.28 -0.83 -10.73
N ASP A 27 5.23 -0.03 -10.88
CA ASP A 27 4.17 0.12 -9.88
C ASP A 27 3.42 -1.21 -9.68
N ALA A 28 3.13 -1.94 -10.78
CA ALA A 28 2.49 -3.23 -10.70
C ALA A 28 3.33 -4.25 -9.92
N VAL A 29 4.65 -4.26 -10.10
CA VAL A 29 5.55 -5.13 -9.32
C VAL A 29 5.54 -4.75 -7.84
N ILE A 30 5.59 -3.46 -7.52
CA ILE A 30 5.55 -2.99 -6.13
C ILE A 30 4.24 -3.37 -5.46
N ILE A 31 3.11 -3.21 -6.15
CA ILE A 31 1.77 -3.55 -5.64
C ILE A 31 1.55 -5.07 -5.56
N SER A 32 2.17 -5.85 -6.44
CA SER A 32 1.99 -7.31 -6.47
C SER A 32 2.58 -8.05 -5.27
N LYS A 33 3.47 -7.39 -4.50
CA LYS A 33 4.15 -7.97 -3.34
C LYS A 33 3.31 -7.82 -2.08
N ASP A 34 2.19 -8.51 -2.04
CA ASP A 34 1.33 -8.57 -0.87
C ASP A 34 2.03 -9.21 0.34
N GLU A 35 2.08 -8.51 1.48
CA GLU A 35 2.34 -9.15 2.75
C GLU A 35 1.05 -9.80 3.29
N ASN A 36 1.20 -10.90 4.03
CA ASN A 36 0.08 -11.54 4.71
C ASN A 36 -0.14 -10.85 6.07
N PRO A 37 -1.18 -10.00 6.21
CA PRO A 37 -1.46 -9.34 7.47
C PRO A 37 -1.96 -10.36 8.50
N ALA A 38 -1.51 -10.19 9.74
CA ALA A 38 -1.81 -11.09 10.85
C ALA A 38 -1.75 -10.34 12.18
N SER A 39 -2.39 -10.93 13.17
CA SER A 39 -2.34 -10.49 14.55
C SER A 39 -0.94 -10.67 15.12
N ALA A 40 -0.63 -9.95 16.20
CA ALA A 40 0.65 -10.12 16.89
C ALA A 40 0.91 -11.59 17.29
N ARG A 41 -0.15 -12.33 17.67
CA ARG A 41 -0.07 -13.76 18.01
C ARG A 41 0.40 -14.59 16.81
N ILE A 42 -0.24 -14.43 15.66
CA ILE A 42 0.09 -15.23 14.48
C ILE A 42 1.44 -14.81 13.89
N LYS A 43 1.75 -13.51 13.87
CA LYS A 43 3.08 -13.02 13.47
C LYS A 43 4.19 -13.57 14.37
N GLY A 44 3.97 -13.59 15.69
CA GLY A 44 4.91 -14.15 16.66
C GLY A 44 5.16 -15.66 16.50
N MET A 45 4.23 -16.38 15.86
CA MET A 45 4.36 -17.80 15.52
C MET A 45 4.94 -18.05 14.12
N GLY A 46 5.53 -17.04 13.48
CA GLY A 46 6.08 -17.16 12.13
C GLY A 46 5.04 -17.01 11.01
N ASN A 47 3.92 -16.32 11.29
CA ASN A 47 2.86 -16.00 10.34
C ASN A 47 2.11 -17.24 9.77
N VAL A 48 1.96 -18.30 10.58
CA VAL A 48 1.26 -19.53 10.19
C VAL A 48 -0.26 -19.36 10.32
N GLN A 49 -0.90 -18.81 9.29
CA GLN A 49 -2.34 -18.45 9.31
C GLN A 49 -3.29 -19.60 8.97
N THR A 50 -2.81 -20.68 8.36
CA THR A 50 -3.67 -21.74 7.79
C THR A 50 -4.02 -22.84 8.78
N ALA A 51 -3.10 -23.13 9.72
CA ALA A 51 -3.24 -24.23 10.67
C ALA A 51 -3.90 -23.83 12.00
N LEU A 52 -3.95 -22.54 12.33
CA LEU A 52 -4.45 -22.04 13.61
C LEU A 52 -5.82 -21.37 13.43
N GLY A 53 -6.82 -21.87 14.17
CA GLY A 53 -8.14 -21.22 14.29
C GLY A 53 -8.26 -20.35 15.53
N GLY A 54 -9.37 -19.61 15.65
CA GLY A 54 -9.68 -18.82 16.84
C GLY A 54 -8.82 -17.56 17.00
N ASP A 55 -8.29 -17.05 15.88
CA ASP A 55 -7.62 -15.75 15.79
C ASP A 55 -8.25 -14.91 14.66
N ILE A 56 -8.23 -13.58 14.80
CA ILE A 56 -8.88 -12.66 13.86
C ILE A 56 -8.24 -12.76 12.46
N SER A 57 -6.97 -13.16 12.38
CA SER A 57 -6.24 -13.41 11.12
C SER A 57 -6.83 -14.56 10.32
N SER A 58 -7.57 -15.47 10.97
CA SER A 58 -8.29 -16.55 10.30
C SER A 58 -9.29 -16.00 9.28
N ILE A 59 -9.80 -14.77 9.46
CA ILE A 59 -10.69 -14.12 8.49
C ILE A 59 -10.07 -14.09 7.09
N ASN A 60 -8.77 -13.80 6.96
CA ASN A 60 -8.11 -13.68 5.66
C ASN A 60 -7.27 -14.92 5.30
N GLY A 61 -6.71 -15.63 6.30
CA GLY A 61 -5.87 -16.80 6.06
C GLY A 61 -6.65 -18.12 5.87
N ASN A 62 -7.60 -18.40 6.76
CA ASN A 62 -8.42 -19.62 6.72
C ASN A 62 -9.77 -19.39 7.43
N PRO A 63 -10.85 -19.01 6.71
CA PRO A 63 -12.10 -18.62 7.34
C PRO A 63 -12.81 -19.73 8.13
N ALA A 64 -12.51 -21.01 7.88
CA ALA A 64 -13.00 -22.09 8.73
C ALA A 64 -12.50 -21.95 10.18
N GLY A 65 -11.35 -21.29 10.37
CA GLY A 65 -10.80 -20.92 11.67
C GLY A 65 -11.72 -20.01 12.50
N LEU A 66 -12.70 -19.32 11.89
CA LEU A 66 -13.70 -18.54 12.65
C LEU A 66 -14.64 -19.44 13.46
N GLY A 67 -14.86 -20.69 13.04
CA GLY A 67 -15.68 -21.65 13.77
C GLY A 67 -15.06 -22.08 15.11
N PHE A 68 -13.76 -21.83 15.31
CA PHE A 68 -13.07 -22.11 16.59
C PHE A 68 -13.34 -21.04 17.66
N TYR A 69 -13.93 -19.89 17.29
CA TYR A 69 -14.32 -18.89 18.29
C TYR A 69 -15.45 -19.43 19.17
N SER A 70 -15.18 -19.54 20.47
CA SER A 70 -16.17 -19.92 21.48
C SER A 70 -16.89 -18.72 22.11
N ARG A 71 -16.41 -17.51 21.84
CA ARG A 71 -16.97 -16.24 22.34
C ARG A 71 -16.69 -15.11 21.35
N SER A 72 -17.46 -14.04 21.46
CA SER A 72 -17.17 -12.81 20.73
C SER A 72 -15.88 -12.18 21.24
N ASP A 73 -15.09 -11.60 20.33
CA ASP A 73 -13.76 -11.07 20.63
C ASP A 73 -13.46 -9.83 19.77
N VAL A 74 -12.62 -8.94 20.29
CA VAL A 74 -12.15 -7.74 19.60
C VAL A 74 -10.63 -7.74 19.66
N ASN A 75 -9.99 -7.59 18.51
CA ASN A 75 -8.53 -7.56 18.41
C ASN A 75 -8.07 -6.29 17.70
N ILE A 76 -7.02 -5.67 18.24
CA ILE A 76 -6.27 -4.60 17.58
C ILE A 76 -4.79 -4.95 17.68
N THR A 77 -4.11 -4.94 16.56
CA THR A 77 -2.68 -5.21 16.43
C THR A 77 -2.00 -3.99 15.82
N PHE A 78 -1.05 -3.43 16.56
CA PHE A 78 -0.18 -2.35 16.10
C PHE A 78 1.11 -2.93 15.49
N ASP A 79 1.69 -2.21 14.54
CA ASP A 79 2.96 -2.55 13.92
C ASP A 79 3.89 -1.34 13.83
N TYR A 80 5.19 -1.63 13.87
CA TYR A 80 6.24 -0.65 13.61
C TYR A 80 7.15 -1.19 12.50
N LEU A 81 7.20 -0.49 11.38
CA LEU A 81 8.05 -0.80 10.24
C LEU A 81 9.20 0.22 10.17
N GLN A 82 10.44 -0.25 10.24
CA GLN A 82 11.64 0.57 10.09
C GLN A 82 12.25 0.31 8.72
N ASN A 83 12.17 1.28 7.82
CA ASN A 83 12.83 1.24 6.52
C ASN A 83 14.21 1.91 6.65
N ASN A 84 15.25 1.15 6.36
CA ASN A 84 16.63 1.65 6.30
C ASN A 84 17.13 1.49 4.86
N ASN A 85 17.20 2.59 4.11
CA ASN A 85 17.64 2.57 2.73
C ASN A 85 19.08 3.06 2.65
N LYS A 86 19.90 2.37 1.86
CA LYS A 86 21.25 2.80 1.49
C LYS A 86 21.25 3.06 0.01
N THR A 87 21.70 4.23 -0.41
CA THR A 87 21.86 4.55 -1.82
C THR A 87 23.32 4.88 -2.11
N ASN A 88 23.72 4.66 -3.35
CA ASN A 88 25.00 5.11 -3.86
C ASN A 88 24.73 5.96 -5.08
N PHE A 89 25.19 7.21 -5.04
CA PHE A 89 25.09 8.14 -6.16
C PHE A 89 26.46 8.77 -6.39
N LEU A 90 27.00 8.58 -7.60
CA LEU A 90 28.32 9.10 -7.99
C LEU A 90 29.46 8.74 -7.00
N GLY A 91 29.41 7.55 -6.42
CA GLY A 91 30.40 7.08 -5.45
C GLY A 91 30.18 7.58 -4.01
N THR A 92 29.25 8.50 -3.80
CA THR A 92 28.81 8.94 -2.47
C THR A 92 27.74 7.99 -1.96
N ASN A 93 27.94 7.46 -0.75
CA ASN A 93 26.94 6.65 -0.07
C ASN A 93 26.09 7.54 0.84
N SER A 94 24.78 7.38 0.76
CA SER A 94 23.82 8.02 1.66
C SER A 94 22.97 6.96 2.35
N SER A 95 22.46 7.31 3.53
CA SER A 95 21.53 6.46 4.28
C SER A 95 20.32 7.25 4.72
N SER A 96 19.13 6.69 4.55
CA SER A 96 17.89 7.26 5.05
C SER A 96 17.15 6.24 5.92
N ASN A 97 16.57 6.75 7.00
CA ASN A 97 15.83 5.94 7.96
C ASN A 97 14.40 6.49 8.07
N LYS A 98 13.40 5.62 7.90
CA LYS A 98 12.00 5.97 8.02
C LYS A 98 11.28 4.97 8.93
N GLY A 99 10.84 5.46 10.09
CA GLY A 99 9.99 4.72 11.01
C GLY A 99 8.51 4.95 10.69
N ASN A 100 7.73 3.87 10.64
CA ASN A 100 6.31 3.88 10.36
C ASN A 100 5.55 3.10 11.44
N LEU A 101 4.90 3.80 12.35
CA LEU A 101 3.98 3.22 13.33
C LEU A 101 2.56 3.20 12.76
N GLY A 102 1.82 2.10 12.93
CA GLY A 102 0.43 2.05 12.53
C GLY A 102 -0.34 0.88 13.12
N ILE A 103 -1.55 0.69 12.59
CA ILE A 103 -2.40 -0.47 12.88
C ILE A 103 -2.17 -1.46 11.73
N ALA A 104 -1.65 -2.64 12.05
CA ALA A 104 -1.52 -3.74 11.09
C ALA A 104 -2.87 -4.42 10.87
N GLN A 105 -3.63 -4.62 11.95
CA GLN A 105 -4.89 -5.34 11.90
C GLN A 105 -5.81 -4.86 13.01
N ALA A 106 -7.10 -4.77 12.71
CA ALA A 106 -8.14 -4.58 13.70
C ALA A 106 -9.36 -5.39 13.30
N GLY A 107 -10.13 -5.88 14.25
CA GLY A 107 -11.33 -6.62 13.92
C GLY A 107 -12.15 -7.04 15.11
N VAL A 108 -13.37 -7.47 14.82
CA VAL A 108 -14.33 -7.98 15.78
C VAL A 108 -14.91 -9.28 15.25
N VAL A 109 -15.07 -10.25 16.14
CA VAL A 109 -15.79 -11.49 15.89
C VAL A 109 -16.98 -11.55 16.82
N PHE A 110 -18.16 -11.79 16.26
CA PHE A 110 -19.37 -12.09 17.00
C PHE A 110 -19.62 -13.59 16.93
N ASN A 111 -19.63 -14.26 18.09
CA ASN A 111 -19.94 -15.67 18.18
C ASN A 111 -21.40 -15.86 18.63
N PHE A 112 -22.12 -16.71 17.92
CA PHE A 112 -23.49 -17.13 18.22
C PHE A 112 -23.48 -18.63 18.56
N PRO A 113 -23.37 -18.98 19.85
CA PRO A 113 -23.42 -20.37 20.27
C PRO A 113 -24.83 -20.95 20.08
N SER A 114 -24.89 -22.19 19.61
CA SER A 114 -26.13 -22.94 19.53
C SER A 114 -26.58 -23.39 20.93
N ARG A 115 -27.89 -23.39 21.19
CA ARG A 115 -28.47 -23.87 22.46
C ARG A 115 -28.61 -25.40 22.53
N ASN A 116 -28.00 -26.14 21.60
CA ASN A 116 -28.07 -27.60 21.60
C ASN A 116 -27.34 -28.17 22.82
N LEU A 117 -28.04 -28.98 23.61
CA LEU A 117 -27.52 -29.62 24.84
C LEU A 117 -26.61 -30.83 24.54
N GLY A 118 -26.39 -31.18 23.27
CA GLY A 118 -25.57 -32.33 22.85
C GLY A 118 -24.47 -31.95 21.87
N TYR A 119 -23.41 -32.78 21.82
CA TYR A 119 -22.26 -32.65 20.92
C TYR A 119 -22.56 -32.96 19.44
N HIS A 120 -23.83 -32.84 19.02
CA HIS A 120 -24.31 -33.19 17.69
C HIS A 120 -25.02 -32.00 17.02
N GLY A 121 -24.74 -31.79 15.74
CA GLY A 121 -25.18 -30.65 14.96
C GLY A 121 -24.25 -29.44 15.01
N TRP A 122 -24.78 -28.31 14.55
CA TRP A 122 -24.12 -27.01 14.61
C TRP A 122 -23.96 -26.55 16.06
N GLN A 123 -22.72 -26.33 16.46
CA GLN A 123 -22.33 -25.94 17.81
C GLN A 123 -22.22 -24.42 17.96
N SER A 124 -21.66 -23.75 16.95
CA SER A 124 -21.58 -22.29 16.91
C SER A 124 -21.50 -21.77 15.48
N THR A 125 -21.93 -20.53 15.31
CA THR A 125 -21.70 -19.75 14.10
C THR A 125 -21.07 -18.42 14.48
N SER A 126 -20.07 -17.98 13.72
CA SER A 126 -19.31 -16.76 13.97
C SER A 126 -19.37 -15.86 12.75
N ILE A 127 -19.51 -14.55 12.99
CA ILE A 127 -19.39 -13.53 11.96
C ILE A 127 -18.25 -12.60 12.36
N GLY A 128 -17.29 -12.40 11.47
CA GLY A 128 -16.11 -11.57 11.72
C GLY A 128 -16.01 -10.43 10.72
N ILE A 129 -15.62 -9.26 11.22
CA ILE A 129 -15.20 -8.12 10.38
C ILE A 129 -13.76 -7.82 10.75
N SER A 130 -12.89 -7.71 9.75
CA SER A 130 -11.51 -7.28 9.95
C SER A 130 -11.10 -6.19 8.98
N TYR A 131 -10.21 -5.35 9.44
CA TYR A 131 -9.39 -4.43 8.69
C TYR A 131 -7.94 -4.90 8.78
N ASN A 132 -7.23 -4.89 7.67
CA ASN A 132 -5.84 -5.30 7.59
C ASN A 132 -5.06 -4.37 6.67
N LYS A 133 -3.93 -3.85 7.15
CA LYS A 133 -2.95 -3.18 6.29
C LYS A 133 -2.04 -4.25 5.68
N ARG A 134 -2.12 -4.43 4.38
CA ARG A 134 -1.34 -5.43 3.62
C ARG A 134 0.02 -4.90 3.19
N GLN A 135 0.09 -3.61 2.87
CA GLN A 135 1.34 -2.98 2.44
C GLN A 135 1.40 -1.54 2.89
N ASN A 136 2.61 -1.09 3.22
CA ASN A 136 2.90 0.29 3.57
C ASN A 136 3.91 0.84 2.56
N PHE A 137 3.50 1.84 1.79
CA PHE A 137 4.33 2.48 0.78
C PHE A 137 5.04 3.74 1.32
N ASN A 138 4.87 4.06 2.60
CA ASN A 138 5.53 5.22 3.21
C ASN A 138 7.01 4.95 3.40
N ASN A 139 7.83 5.42 2.46
CA ASN A 139 9.28 5.31 2.53
C ASN A 139 9.94 6.64 2.08
N SER A 140 11.18 6.83 2.47
CA SER A 140 12.00 7.96 2.03
C SER A 140 13.41 7.50 1.75
N TRP A 141 13.96 7.85 0.60
CA TRP A 141 15.37 7.68 0.30
C TRP A 141 15.95 8.93 -0.33
N VAL A 142 17.22 9.16 -0.01
CA VAL A 142 17.96 10.36 -0.39
C VAL A 142 19.12 9.92 -1.25
N TYR A 143 19.27 10.51 -2.42
CA TYR A 143 20.49 10.44 -3.20
C TYR A 143 21.29 11.71 -2.94
N ASP A 144 22.56 11.56 -2.57
CA ASP A 144 23.48 12.66 -2.32
C ASP A 144 24.77 12.35 -3.06
N GLY A 145 25.33 13.32 -3.79
CA GLY A 145 26.63 13.18 -4.42
C GLY A 145 27.11 14.45 -5.12
N VAL A 146 28.38 14.44 -5.51
CA VAL A 146 28.98 15.55 -6.26
C VAL A 146 28.99 15.18 -7.74
N ASN A 147 28.32 15.97 -8.56
CA ASN A 147 28.22 15.79 -10.00
C ASN A 147 29.10 16.82 -10.73
N ASN A 148 30.04 16.31 -11.51
CA ASN A 148 31.01 17.10 -12.27
C ASN A 148 30.65 17.25 -13.75
N GLU A 149 29.60 16.58 -14.21
CA GLU A 149 29.31 16.47 -15.64
C GLU A 149 27.96 17.13 -15.98
N THR A 150 26.92 16.85 -15.20
CA THR A 150 25.54 17.21 -15.57
C THR A 150 24.82 17.97 -14.45
N SER A 151 23.75 18.65 -14.80
CA SER A 151 22.85 19.31 -13.86
C SER A 151 21.41 19.17 -14.33
N PHE A 152 20.46 19.39 -13.42
CA PHE A 152 19.05 19.44 -13.79
C PHE A 152 18.79 20.46 -14.91
N VAL A 153 19.53 21.58 -14.92
CA VAL A 153 19.42 22.60 -15.96
C VAL A 153 19.82 22.06 -17.35
N ASN A 154 20.73 21.09 -17.44
CA ASN A 154 21.04 20.42 -18.72
C ASN A 154 19.82 19.68 -19.29
N ASN A 155 19.05 19.00 -18.43
CA ASN A 155 17.83 18.34 -18.87
C ASN A 155 16.77 19.36 -19.34
N LEU A 156 16.68 20.50 -18.65
CA LEU A 156 15.79 21.59 -19.07
C LEU A 156 16.23 22.20 -20.41
N THR A 157 17.53 22.36 -20.66
CA THR A 157 18.02 22.84 -21.97
C THR A 157 17.69 21.88 -23.11
N ASP A 158 17.66 20.57 -22.87
CA ASP A 158 17.23 19.59 -23.87
C ASP A 158 15.72 19.75 -24.18
N LEU A 159 14.88 19.93 -23.15
CA LEU A 159 13.45 20.21 -23.33
C LEU A 159 13.18 21.51 -24.10
N MET A 160 14.05 22.52 -23.96
CA MET A 160 13.94 23.75 -24.75
C MET A 160 14.11 23.50 -26.26
N ALA A 161 14.82 22.44 -26.67
CA ALA A 161 14.98 22.12 -28.09
C ALA A 161 13.65 21.69 -28.72
N ASP A 162 12.86 20.91 -27.99
CA ASP A 162 11.61 20.32 -28.48
C ASP A 162 10.37 21.22 -28.27
N ASP A 163 10.35 22.05 -27.21
CA ASP A 163 9.21 22.91 -26.87
C ASP A 163 9.55 24.41 -26.99
N SER A 164 8.97 25.08 -28.00
CA SER A 164 9.17 26.51 -28.24
C SER A 164 8.56 27.42 -27.18
N ASP A 165 7.44 27.01 -26.59
CA ASP A 165 6.74 27.81 -25.59
C ASP A 165 7.49 27.76 -24.27
N PHE A 166 7.87 26.56 -23.84
CA PHE A 166 8.73 26.35 -22.67
C PHE A 166 10.07 27.10 -22.83
N ARG A 167 10.70 27.02 -24.00
CA ARG A 167 11.95 27.72 -24.31
C ARG A 167 11.86 29.24 -24.15
N ASN A 168 10.79 29.86 -24.64
CA ASN A 168 10.60 31.31 -24.57
C ASN A 168 10.40 31.80 -23.13
N ASP A 169 9.79 30.97 -22.27
CA ASP A 169 9.63 31.28 -20.86
C ASP A 169 10.91 31.00 -20.07
N PHE A 170 11.47 29.79 -20.20
CA PHE A 170 12.61 29.34 -19.42
C PHE A 170 13.90 30.10 -19.73
N ARG A 171 14.10 30.61 -20.96
CA ARG A 171 15.25 31.49 -21.29
C ARG A 171 15.32 32.74 -20.39
N LYS A 172 14.20 33.21 -19.84
CA LYS A 172 14.15 34.37 -18.94
C LYS A 172 14.57 34.06 -17.49
N SER A 173 14.84 32.79 -17.18
CA SER A 173 15.21 32.35 -15.82
C SER A 173 16.61 32.77 -15.38
N ASN A 174 17.46 33.26 -16.30
CA ASN A 174 18.89 33.53 -16.07
C ASN A 174 19.68 32.29 -15.60
N LEU A 175 19.17 31.08 -15.86
CA LEU A 175 19.88 29.82 -15.57
C LEU A 175 20.60 29.26 -16.80
N VAL A 176 20.31 29.79 -17.99
CA VAL A 176 20.80 29.32 -19.28
C VAL A 176 21.26 30.47 -20.15
N GLU A 177 22.31 30.24 -20.93
CA GLU A 177 22.80 31.20 -21.92
C GLU A 177 22.61 30.64 -23.35
N ILE A 178 22.42 31.56 -24.29
CA ILE A 178 22.30 31.29 -25.72
C ILE A 178 23.69 31.46 -26.35
N PHE A 179 24.07 30.54 -27.24
CA PHE A 179 25.23 30.77 -28.10
C PHE A 179 25.02 31.98 -29.02
N PRO A 180 26.08 32.63 -29.52
CA PRO A 180 25.97 33.73 -30.49
C PRO A 180 25.08 33.42 -31.71
N THR A 181 24.92 32.13 -32.04
CA THR A 181 24.08 31.61 -33.12
C THR A 181 22.99 30.67 -32.57
N ALA A 182 21.73 30.90 -32.96
CA ALA A 182 20.57 30.10 -32.51
C ALA A 182 20.61 28.62 -32.93
N ALA A 183 21.55 28.22 -33.79
CA ALA A 183 21.77 26.84 -34.23
C ALA A 183 22.57 26.00 -33.21
N ASP A 184 23.30 26.63 -32.29
CA ASP A 184 24.26 25.95 -31.42
C ASP A 184 23.66 25.49 -30.07
N GLY A 185 22.42 25.91 -29.74
CA GLY A 185 21.67 25.41 -28.58
C GLY A 185 21.69 26.32 -27.32
N TYR A 186 21.33 25.73 -26.18
CA TYR A 186 21.29 26.38 -24.86
C TYR A 186 22.23 25.64 -23.90
N PHE A 187 22.97 26.36 -23.04
CA PHE A 187 23.79 25.72 -22.00
C PHE A 187 23.56 26.34 -20.61
N PRO A 188 23.68 25.56 -19.53
CA PRO A 188 23.55 26.07 -18.16
C PRO A 188 24.67 27.05 -17.81
N LEU A 189 24.32 28.15 -17.14
CA LEU A 189 25.28 29.14 -16.61
C LEU A 189 26.03 28.64 -15.36
N ALA A 190 25.46 27.67 -14.64
CA ALA A 190 26.10 27.10 -13.45
C ALA A 190 27.35 26.31 -13.83
N PHE A 191 28.45 26.55 -13.11
CA PHE A 191 29.72 25.84 -13.28
C PHE A 191 29.49 24.32 -13.27
N GLN A 192 30.01 23.61 -14.27
CA GLN A 192 29.65 22.21 -14.47
C GLN A 192 30.38 21.25 -13.53
N GLU A 193 31.44 21.71 -12.87
CA GLU A 193 32.28 20.92 -11.97
C GLU A 193 31.90 21.14 -10.49
N GLY A 194 31.93 20.07 -9.68
CA GLY A 194 31.81 20.19 -8.22
C GLY A 194 30.40 20.47 -7.67
N LYS A 195 29.33 20.23 -8.43
CA LYS A 195 27.96 20.50 -7.97
C LYS A 195 27.50 19.45 -6.96
N HIS A 196 27.27 19.85 -5.72
CA HIS A 196 26.57 19.01 -4.76
C HIS A 196 25.10 18.89 -5.17
N GLN A 197 24.66 17.65 -5.43
CA GLN A 197 23.30 17.32 -5.82
C GLN A 197 22.67 16.44 -4.76
N VAL A 198 21.47 16.82 -4.34
CA VAL A 198 20.65 16.07 -3.40
C VAL A 198 19.28 15.85 -4.03
N ASN A 199 18.78 14.62 -3.96
CA ASN A 199 17.44 14.26 -4.40
C ASN A 199 16.75 13.43 -3.32
N ASP A 200 15.68 13.99 -2.76
CA ASP A 200 14.83 13.33 -1.78
C ASP A 200 13.62 12.69 -2.49
N VAL A 201 13.55 11.37 -2.46
CA VAL A 201 12.42 10.62 -3.01
C VAL A 201 11.53 10.15 -1.88
N LEU A 202 10.29 10.64 -1.89
CA LEU A 202 9.27 10.36 -0.89
C LEU A 202 8.16 9.53 -1.52
N THR A 203 7.94 8.33 -1.00
CA THR A 203 6.80 7.49 -1.36
C THR A 203 5.78 7.48 -0.23
N LYS A 204 4.50 7.46 -0.58
CA LYS A 204 3.39 7.50 0.39
C LYS A 204 2.25 6.61 -0.08
N GLY A 205 1.44 6.13 0.86
CA GLY A 205 0.25 5.33 0.58
C GLY A 205 0.23 4.03 1.38
N ASN A 206 -0.91 3.34 1.38
CA ASN A 206 -1.05 2.04 2.03
C ASN A 206 -2.01 1.16 1.22
N HIS A 207 -1.70 -0.12 1.09
CA HIS A 207 -2.67 -1.11 0.62
C HIS A 207 -3.41 -1.71 1.82
N ASN A 208 -4.72 -1.57 1.85
CA ASN A 208 -5.57 -2.04 2.94
C ASN A 208 -6.65 -3.00 2.43
N ASN A 209 -7.07 -3.91 3.29
CA ASN A 209 -8.12 -4.87 3.00
C ASN A 209 -9.10 -4.95 4.17
N THR A 210 -10.39 -4.73 3.89
CA THR A 210 -11.48 -4.93 4.85
C THR A 210 -12.26 -6.17 4.44
N SER A 211 -12.42 -7.11 5.36
CA SER A 211 -13.02 -8.41 5.08
C SER A 211 -14.16 -8.71 6.03
N LEU A 212 -15.24 -9.25 5.46
CA LEU A 212 -16.35 -9.86 6.18
C LEU A 212 -16.22 -11.38 6.04
N ALA A 213 -16.27 -12.11 7.15
CA ALA A 213 -16.23 -13.56 7.14
C ALA A 213 -17.35 -14.18 7.96
N PHE A 214 -17.71 -15.39 7.58
CA PHE A 214 -18.61 -16.27 8.28
C PHE A 214 -17.89 -17.58 8.55
N GLY A 215 -18.04 -18.12 9.76
CA GLY A 215 -17.54 -19.44 10.14
C GLY A 215 -18.59 -20.22 10.91
N ALA A 216 -18.57 -21.54 10.80
CA ALA A 216 -19.46 -22.41 11.55
C ALA A 216 -18.74 -23.67 12.01
N ASN A 217 -19.14 -24.17 13.17
CA ASN A 217 -18.62 -25.38 13.80
C ASN A 217 -19.73 -26.44 13.86
N TYR A 218 -19.44 -27.61 13.32
CA TYR A 218 -20.26 -28.80 13.38
C TYR A 218 -19.56 -29.89 14.21
N ASN A 219 -20.20 -30.33 15.29
CA ASN A 219 -19.72 -31.38 16.21
C ASN A 219 -18.31 -31.17 16.79
N ASN A 220 -17.74 -29.96 16.76
CA ASN A 220 -16.34 -29.67 17.10
C ASN A 220 -15.29 -30.42 16.25
N THR A 221 -15.70 -31.09 15.18
CA THR A 221 -14.84 -31.88 14.30
C THR A 221 -14.76 -31.29 12.90
N PHE A 222 -15.83 -30.67 12.43
CA PHE A 222 -15.92 -30.11 11.09
C PHE A 222 -16.18 -28.61 11.16
N TYR A 223 -15.32 -27.85 10.50
CA TYR A 223 -15.36 -26.38 10.48
C TYR A 223 -15.45 -25.92 9.04
N ILE A 224 -16.35 -24.98 8.78
CA ILE A 224 -16.49 -24.33 7.47
C ILE A 224 -16.46 -22.83 7.64
N GLY A 225 -16.01 -22.14 6.60
CA GLY A 225 -16.09 -20.69 6.57
C GLY A 225 -15.92 -20.13 5.17
N ALA A 226 -16.34 -18.89 5.01
CA ALA A 226 -16.20 -18.12 3.79
C ALA A 226 -15.87 -16.66 4.14
N THR A 227 -15.08 -16.02 3.27
CA THR A 227 -14.70 -14.61 3.41
C THR A 227 -14.97 -13.85 2.14
N LEU A 228 -15.45 -12.62 2.30
CA LEU A 228 -15.49 -11.60 1.25
C LEU A 228 -14.59 -10.45 1.65
N GLY A 229 -13.56 -10.18 0.86
CA GLY A 229 -12.59 -9.11 1.08
C GLY A 229 -12.78 -7.94 0.11
N PHE A 230 -12.59 -6.73 0.61
CA PHE A 230 -12.59 -5.48 -0.14
C PHE A 230 -11.24 -4.79 0.02
N SER A 231 -10.53 -4.69 -1.09
CA SER A 231 -9.19 -4.12 -1.15
C SER A 231 -9.22 -2.64 -1.57
N PHE A 232 -8.38 -1.84 -0.93
CA PHE A 232 -8.28 -0.39 -1.10
C PHE A 232 -6.79 0.00 -1.23
N PHE A 233 -6.50 0.99 -2.07
CA PHE A 233 -5.15 1.50 -2.34
C PHE A 233 -5.09 3.00 -2.06
#